data_AF-A0AAV1GP89-F1
#
_entry.id   AF-A0AAV1GP89-F1
#
_cell.length_a   1.000
_cell.length_b   1.000
_cell.length_c   1.000
_cell.angle_alpha   90.00
_cell.angle_beta   90.00
_cell.angle_gamma   90.00
#
_symmetry.space_group_name_H-M   'P 1'
#
loop_
_entity.id
_entity.type
_entity.pdbx_description
1 polymer ?
#
loop_
_entity_poly.entity_id
_entity_poly.type
_entity_poly.pdbx_seq_one_letter_code
_entity_poly.pdbx_strand_id
1 'polypeptide(L)'
;MDFKELGGESSEEGETEDLDSVKALTEKLKLQTRRPSYLEWQERVQSRSWKESYSADSEGSGGKPVSIPATLRNENSELVVRNICGFDTIDDALDFLRKELRDMQVQDNHLARQLISLRGEIHRLKIEQVCHRHKEMLDDATYELEECDEESDLLCDIPMKAAFALSTPLKHLGLTKMNINSRRFSLC
;
A
#
# COMPACT_ATOMS: atom_id res chain seq x y z
N MET A 1 -22.24 8.27 51.30
CA MET A 1 -21.04 8.92 50.73
C MET A 1 -21.44 9.29 49.32
N ASP A 2 -22.14 10.41 49.21
CA ASP A 2 -22.51 11.04 47.96
C ASP A 2 -21.27 11.75 47.40
N PHE A 3 -20.96 11.54 46.12
CA PHE A 3 -19.98 12.35 45.42
C PHE A 3 -20.70 13.03 44.25
N LYS A 4 -20.94 14.32 44.41
CA LYS A 4 -21.57 15.20 43.43
C LYS A 4 -20.52 16.11 42.81
N GLU A 5 -20.55 16.14 41.47
CA GLU A 5 -20.14 17.19 40.51
C GLU A 5 -18.70 17.74 40.51
N LEU A 6 -18.12 17.76 39.30
CA LEU A 6 -17.82 18.95 38.51
C LEU A 6 -17.82 18.48 37.03
N GLY A 7 -18.73 18.95 36.17
CA GLY A 7 -18.57 20.20 35.43
C GLY A 7 -17.39 20.04 34.46
N GLY A 8 -17.53 19.83 33.15
CA GLY A 8 -18.53 20.39 32.24
C GLY A 8 -17.97 21.66 31.60
N GLU A 9 -16.96 21.55 30.72
CA GLU A 9 -16.68 22.51 29.64
C GLU A 9 -15.50 22.06 28.75
N SER A 10 -15.68 22.25 27.43
CA SER A 10 -14.69 22.57 26.40
C SER A 10 -13.47 21.66 26.17
N SER A 11 -13.46 20.94 25.06
CA SER A 11 -12.23 20.55 24.36
C SER A 11 -12.51 20.37 22.87
N GLU A 12 -12.80 21.49 22.21
CA GLU A 12 -12.70 21.62 20.74
C GLU A 12 -11.36 22.26 20.31
N GLU A 13 -10.46 22.58 21.26
CA GLU A 13 -9.15 23.21 21.00
C GLU A 13 -7.99 22.21 20.80
N GLY A 14 -8.20 20.90 20.93
CA GLY A 14 -7.12 19.90 21.00
C GLY A 14 -6.65 19.29 19.67
N GLU A 15 -7.35 19.49 18.54
CA GLU A 15 -7.00 18.81 17.28
C GLU A 15 -5.96 19.56 16.43
N THR A 16 -5.88 20.89 16.55
CA THR A 16 -4.95 21.71 15.77
C THR A 16 -3.52 21.61 16.30
N GLU A 17 -3.36 21.58 17.62
CA GLU A 17 -2.07 21.41 18.29
C GLU A 17 -1.45 20.04 17.98
N ASP A 18 -2.26 18.99 17.84
CA ASP A 18 -1.79 17.64 17.53
C ASP A 18 -1.15 17.58 16.13
N LEU A 19 -1.81 18.13 15.11
CA LEU A 19 -1.28 18.14 13.74
C LEU A 19 0.02 18.94 13.60
N ASP A 20 0.10 20.10 14.23
CA ASP A 20 1.31 20.92 14.17
C ASP A 20 2.47 20.32 14.97
N SER A 21 2.18 19.65 16.09
CA SER A 21 3.17 18.87 16.83
C SER A 21 3.73 17.70 16.01
N VAL A 22 2.87 17.00 15.26
CA VAL A 22 3.25 15.91 14.37
C VAL A 22 4.10 16.43 13.21
N LYS A 23 3.72 17.55 12.59
CA LYS A 23 4.54 18.20 11.54
C LYS A 23 5.93 18.56 12.08
N ALA A 24 6.01 19.24 13.22
CA ALA A 24 7.28 19.60 13.85
C ALA A 24 8.14 18.36 14.17
N LEU A 25 7.52 17.27 14.65
CA LEU A 25 8.21 16.02 14.91
C LEU A 25 8.74 15.39 13.60
N THR A 26 7.95 15.36 12.53
CA THR A 26 8.38 14.82 11.23
C THR A 26 9.53 15.62 10.62
N GLU A 27 9.51 16.95 10.75
CA GLU A 27 10.61 17.84 10.33
C GLU A 27 11.87 17.60 11.16
N LYS A 28 11.72 17.53 12.49
CA LYS A 28 12.81 17.23 13.42
C LYS A 28 13.46 15.88 13.13
N LEU A 29 12.66 14.88 12.76
CA LEU A 29 13.13 13.54 12.40
C LEU A 29 13.54 13.42 10.92
N LYS A 30 13.43 14.49 10.13
CA LYS A 30 13.74 14.53 8.68
C LYS A 30 13.04 13.43 7.89
N LEU A 31 11.80 13.12 8.25
CA LEU A 31 10.98 12.10 7.61
C LEU A 31 10.41 12.65 6.29
N GLN A 32 11.26 12.71 5.26
CA GLN A 32 10.83 13.05 3.91
C GLN A 32 10.18 11.82 3.25
N THR A 33 9.05 12.02 2.58
CA THR A 33 8.43 10.96 1.78
C THR A 33 9.22 10.81 0.48
N ARG A 34 9.66 9.57 0.18
CA ARG A 34 10.38 9.23 -1.05
C ARG A 34 9.45 8.72 -2.16
N ARG A 35 8.13 8.79 -1.98
CA ARG A 35 7.16 8.24 -2.95
C ARG A 35 6.96 9.24 -4.10
N PRO A 36 7.24 8.87 -5.36
CA PRO A 36 7.09 9.76 -6.50
C PRO A 36 5.67 10.36 -6.62
N SER A 37 4.65 9.55 -6.35
CA SER A 37 3.24 9.99 -6.38
C SER A 37 2.91 11.12 -5.39
N TYR A 38 3.60 11.15 -4.23
CA TYR A 38 3.40 12.20 -3.23
C TYR A 38 4.04 13.51 -3.70
N LEU A 39 5.23 13.44 -4.28
CA LEU A 39 5.92 14.61 -4.82
C LEU A 39 5.15 15.24 -5.98
N GLU A 40 4.60 14.43 -6.88
CA GLU A 40 3.74 14.90 -7.98
C GLU A 40 2.46 15.58 -7.47
N TRP A 41 1.83 15.01 -6.44
CA TRP A 41 0.65 15.63 -5.83
C TRP A 41 0.99 16.97 -5.18
N GLN A 42 2.10 17.02 -4.43
CA GLN A 42 2.57 18.24 -3.77
C GLN A 42 2.86 19.35 -4.80
N GLU A 43 3.50 19.01 -5.92
CA GLU A 43 3.74 19.95 -7.03
C GLU A 43 2.43 20.44 -7.65
N ARG A 44 1.45 19.55 -7.87
CA ARG A 44 0.12 19.91 -8.40
C ARG A 44 -0.67 20.85 -7.47
N VAL A 45 -0.59 20.63 -6.16
CA VAL A 45 -1.27 21.47 -5.16
C VAL A 45 -0.60 22.84 -5.07
N GLN A 46 0.73 22.90 -5.11
CA GLN A 46 1.47 24.17 -5.05
C GLN A 46 1.36 24.97 -6.35
N SER A 47 1.21 24.32 -7.49
CA SER A 47 1.08 24.98 -8.81
C SER A 47 -0.33 25.53 -9.08
N ARG A 48 -1.39 24.94 -8.52
CA ARG A 48 -2.76 25.46 -8.66
C ARG A 48 -3.00 26.62 -7.68
N SER A 49 -2.78 27.85 -8.14
CA SER A 49 -3.37 28.99 -7.45
C SER A 49 -4.89 28.88 -7.58
N TRP A 50 -5.62 28.86 -6.45
CA TRP A 50 -7.08 28.62 -6.42
C TRP A 50 -7.91 29.63 -7.23
N LYS A 51 -7.28 30.68 -7.80
CA LYS A 51 -7.91 31.69 -8.66
C LYS A 51 -8.30 31.19 -10.05
N GLU A 52 -7.64 30.16 -10.59
CA GLU A 52 -7.84 29.78 -11.99
C GLU A 52 -9.19 29.08 -12.24
N SER A 53 -9.75 28.40 -11.24
CA SER A 53 -10.91 27.52 -11.42
C SER A 53 -12.25 28.26 -11.60
N TYR A 54 -12.35 29.52 -11.20
CA TYR A 54 -13.58 30.31 -11.36
C TYR A 54 -13.63 31.11 -12.68
N SER A 55 -12.55 31.10 -13.47
CA SER A 55 -12.45 31.90 -14.71
C SER A 55 -12.69 31.07 -15.99
N ALA A 56 -12.83 29.75 -15.89
CA ALA A 56 -12.86 28.85 -17.05
C ALA A 56 -14.25 28.66 -17.70
N ASP A 57 -15.34 29.09 -17.05
CA ASP A 57 -16.71 28.86 -17.54
C ASP A 57 -17.40 30.08 -18.18
N SER A 58 -16.64 31.13 -18.53
CA SER A 58 -17.21 32.31 -19.21
C SER A 58 -16.40 32.73 -20.44
N GLU A 59 -16.21 31.83 -21.39
CA GLU A 59 -15.84 32.22 -22.76
C GLU A 59 -17.09 32.39 -23.64
N GLY A 60 -17.56 33.63 -23.67
CA GLY A 60 -18.60 34.11 -24.57
C GLY A 60 -18.51 35.62 -24.76
N SER A 61 -17.73 36.03 -25.76
CA SER A 61 -17.60 37.39 -26.32
C SER A 61 -16.63 38.36 -25.63
N GLY A 62 -15.75 38.93 -26.44
CA GLY A 62 -14.54 39.62 -26.03
C GLY A 62 -14.71 41.02 -25.46
N GLY A 63 -13.71 41.41 -24.65
CA GLY A 63 -13.53 42.76 -24.17
C GLY A 63 -12.46 42.85 -23.08
N LYS A 64 -11.29 43.40 -23.44
CA LYS A 64 -10.16 43.98 -22.65
C LYS A 64 -9.87 43.50 -21.21
N PRO A 65 -8.57 43.35 -20.85
CA PRO A 65 -8.17 43.10 -19.47
C PRO A 65 -8.44 44.35 -18.61
N VAL A 66 -9.42 44.30 -17.70
CA VAL A 66 -9.59 45.34 -16.69
C VAL A 66 -8.92 44.89 -15.40
N SER A 67 -7.85 45.62 -15.12
CA SER A 67 -7.02 45.64 -13.94
C SER A 67 -7.78 45.62 -12.62
N ILE A 68 -7.13 45.02 -11.60
CA ILE A 68 -7.03 45.40 -10.17
C ILE A 68 -8.20 46.26 -9.66
N PRO A 69 -8.94 45.86 -8.59
CA PRO A 69 -10.00 46.69 -8.07
C PRO A 69 -9.40 47.96 -7.48
N ALA A 70 -9.47 49.05 -8.24
CA ALA A 70 -9.22 50.39 -7.76
C ALA A 70 -10.22 50.68 -6.63
N THR A 71 -9.67 50.98 -5.46
CA THR A 71 -10.37 51.65 -4.36
C THR A 71 -10.87 53.00 -4.86
N LEU A 72 -12.13 53.06 -5.28
CA LEU A 72 -12.83 54.33 -5.43
C LEU A 72 -13.59 54.61 -4.12
N ARG A 73 -13.04 55.56 -3.37
CA ARG A 73 -13.65 56.19 -2.20
C ARG A 73 -14.85 56.98 -2.69
N ASN A 74 -16.07 56.52 -2.39
CA ASN A 74 -17.31 57.29 -2.55
C ASN A 74 -17.94 57.47 -1.17
N GLU A 75 -18.19 58.71 -0.78
CA GLU A 75 -18.47 59.09 0.61
C GLU A 75 -19.94 58.95 1.04
N ASN A 76 -20.86 58.35 0.27
CA ASN A 76 -22.29 58.34 0.63
C ASN A 76 -23.10 57.11 0.19
N SER A 77 -22.60 55.90 0.44
CA SER A 77 -23.48 54.74 0.61
C SER A 77 -22.71 53.67 1.37
N GLU A 78 -23.29 53.25 2.49
CA GLU A 78 -23.18 51.95 3.14
C GLU A 78 -22.18 50.99 2.49
N LEU A 79 -21.18 50.55 3.27
CA LEU A 79 -20.18 49.54 2.92
C LEU A 79 -20.85 48.24 2.47
N VAL A 80 -21.39 48.20 1.26
CA VAL A 80 -21.76 46.95 0.59
C VAL A 80 -20.43 46.34 0.22
N VAL A 81 -19.99 45.39 1.05
CA VAL A 81 -18.80 44.58 0.88
C VAL A 81 -18.77 44.14 -0.58
N ARG A 82 -17.87 44.76 -1.34
CA ARG A 82 -17.69 44.52 -2.77
C ARG A 82 -17.22 43.07 -2.92
N ASN A 83 -18.15 42.19 -3.27
CA ASN A 83 -17.97 40.81 -3.75
C ASN A 83 -16.77 40.07 -3.12
N ILE A 84 -17.03 39.18 -2.17
CA ILE A 84 -15.98 38.36 -1.55
C ILE A 84 -15.65 37.23 -2.52
N CYS A 85 -14.44 37.23 -3.07
CA CYS A 85 -13.88 36.13 -3.85
C CYS A 85 -14.74 35.62 -5.03
N GLY A 86 -15.52 36.48 -5.67
CA GLY A 86 -16.43 36.13 -6.78
C GLY A 86 -17.90 36.00 -6.36
N PHE A 87 -18.20 35.95 -5.06
CA PHE A 87 -19.56 35.79 -4.54
C PHE A 87 -20.24 37.12 -4.22
N ASP A 88 -21.55 37.20 -4.50
CA ASP A 88 -22.35 38.40 -4.28
C ASP A 88 -22.58 38.68 -2.78
N THR A 89 -22.68 37.64 -1.96
CA THR A 89 -22.80 37.73 -0.50
C THR A 89 -21.87 36.76 0.26
N ILE A 90 -21.67 37.00 1.56
CA ILE A 90 -20.93 36.07 2.45
C ILE A 90 -21.66 34.72 2.54
N ASP A 91 -22.98 34.76 2.65
CA ASP A 91 -23.81 33.57 2.80
C ASP A 91 -23.68 32.65 1.57
N ASP A 92 -23.65 33.21 0.36
CA ASP A 92 -23.43 32.44 -0.87
C ASP A 92 -22.07 31.72 -0.88
N ALA A 93 -21.01 32.39 -0.40
CA ALA A 93 -19.69 31.79 -0.29
C ALA A 93 -19.65 30.66 0.74
N LEU A 94 -20.33 30.83 1.87
CA LEU A 94 -20.43 29.80 2.92
C LEU A 94 -21.26 28.61 2.45
N ASP A 95 -22.36 28.83 1.74
CA ASP A 95 -23.18 27.75 1.19
C ASP A 95 -22.45 26.96 0.10
N PHE A 96 -21.69 27.64 -0.74
CA PHE A 96 -20.78 27.00 -1.69
C PHE A 96 -19.76 26.10 -0.97
N LEU A 97 -19.07 26.62 0.05
CA LEU A 97 -18.10 25.84 0.84
C LEU A 97 -18.73 24.62 1.51
N ARG A 98 -19.93 24.78 2.09
CA ARG A 98 -20.67 23.66 2.70
C ARG A 98 -21.06 22.60 1.69
N LYS A 99 -21.40 22.99 0.46
CA LYS A 99 -21.72 22.06 -0.62
C LYS A 99 -20.47 21.31 -1.06
N GLU A 100 -19.38 22.04 -1.34
CA GLU A 100 -18.11 21.46 -1.77
C GLU A 100 -17.56 20.48 -0.73
N LEU A 101 -17.59 20.85 0.56
CA LEU A 101 -17.13 19.97 1.63
C LEU A 101 -17.96 18.69 1.73
N ARG A 102 -19.29 18.77 1.53
CA ARG A 102 -20.14 17.58 1.47
C ARG A 102 -19.81 16.70 0.27
N ASP A 103 -19.59 17.30 -0.89
CA ASP A 103 -19.26 16.56 -2.11
C ASP A 103 -17.89 15.85 -1.96
N MET A 104 -16.88 16.54 -1.42
CA MET A 104 -15.59 15.95 -1.06
C MET A 104 -15.74 14.82 -0.03
N GLN A 105 -16.53 15.03 1.02
CA GLN A 105 -16.78 14.00 2.04
C GLN A 105 -17.42 12.74 1.44
N VAL A 106 -18.37 12.89 0.51
CA VAL A 106 -19.00 11.75 -0.18
C VAL A 106 -17.99 10.99 -1.04
N GLN A 107 -17.13 11.71 -1.78
CA GLN A 107 -16.07 11.11 -2.59
C GLN A 107 -15.07 10.32 -1.73
N ASP A 108 -14.61 10.90 -0.63
CA ASP A 108 -13.68 10.24 0.30
C ASP A 108 -14.31 9.00 0.94
N ASN A 109 -15.57 9.07 1.34
CA ASN A 109 -16.30 7.91 1.85
C ASN A 109 -16.41 6.79 0.79
N HIS A 110 -16.65 7.16 -0.47
CA HIS A 110 -16.70 6.20 -1.57
C HIS A 110 -15.34 5.53 -1.79
N LEU A 111 -14.27 6.31 -1.87
CA LEU A 111 -12.89 5.82 -2.02
C LEU A 111 -12.49 4.92 -0.85
N ALA A 112 -12.78 5.31 0.38
CA ALA A 112 -12.50 4.50 1.56
C ALA A 112 -13.18 3.13 1.49
N ARG A 113 -14.45 3.07 1.07
CA ARG A 113 -15.17 1.81 0.87
C ARG A 113 -14.53 0.95 -0.21
N GLN A 114 -14.13 1.53 -1.34
CA GLN A 114 -13.41 0.81 -2.39
C GLN A 114 -12.10 0.22 -1.88
N LEU A 115 -11.30 1.02 -1.16
CA LEU A 115 -10.01 0.58 -0.60
C LEU A 115 -10.17 -0.55 0.42
N ILE A 116 -11.21 -0.50 1.25
CA ILE A 116 -11.54 -1.58 2.19
C ILE A 116 -11.89 -2.87 1.42
N SER A 117 -12.70 -2.78 0.36
CA SER A 117 -13.04 -3.94 -0.49
C SER A 117 -11.79 -4.54 -1.13
N LEU A 118 -10.98 -3.70 -1.80
CA LEU A 118 -9.74 -4.12 -2.46
C LEU A 118 -8.77 -4.76 -1.48
N ARG A 119 -8.63 -4.23 -0.26
CA ARG A 119 -7.82 -4.84 0.79
C ARG A 119 -8.29 -6.25 1.12
N GLY A 120 -9.61 -6.46 1.24
CA GLY A 120 -10.19 -7.78 1.47
C GLY A 120 -9.94 -8.74 0.31
N GLU A 121 -10.11 -8.28 -0.93
CA GLU A 121 -9.86 -9.07 -2.14
C GLU A 121 -8.39 -9.48 -2.28
N ILE A 122 -7.47 -8.54 -2.08
CA ILE A 122 -6.02 -8.82 -2.09
C ILE A 122 -5.66 -9.85 -1.02
N HIS A 123 -6.24 -9.73 0.17
CA HIS A 123 -5.96 -10.67 1.25
C HIS A 123 -6.45 -12.08 0.92
N ARG A 124 -7.68 -12.21 0.40
CA ARG A 124 -8.25 -13.48 -0.07
C ARG A 124 -7.36 -14.12 -1.15
N LEU A 125 -6.99 -13.35 -2.18
CA LEU A 125 -6.13 -13.84 -3.27
C LEU A 125 -4.76 -14.28 -2.76
N LYS A 126 -4.17 -13.56 -1.80
CA LYS A 126 -2.90 -13.96 -1.18
C LYS A 126 -3.02 -15.28 -0.44
N ILE A 127 -4.10 -15.50 0.32
CA ILE A 127 -4.34 -16.78 1.00
C ILE A 127 -4.47 -17.90 -0.03
N GLU A 128 -5.31 -17.69 -1.05
CA GLU A 128 -5.53 -18.67 -2.12
C GLU A 128 -4.23 -19.04 -2.84
N GLN A 129 -3.39 -18.06 -3.16
CA GLN A 129 -2.09 -18.28 -3.78
C GLN A 129 -1.16 -19.11 -2.89
N VAL A 130 -1.10 -18.82 -1.58
CA VAL A 130 -0.28 -19.58 -0.64
C VAL A 130 -0.79 -21.01 -0.49
N CYS A 131 -2.11 -21.20 -0.40
CA CYS A 131 -2.72 -22.53 -0.36
C CYS A 131 -2.41 -23.34 -1.63
N HIS A 132 -2.52 -22.72 -2.81
CA HIS A 132 -2.20 -23.39 -4.06
C HIS A 132 -0.74 -23.83 -4.12
N ARG A 133 0.19 -22.92 -3.78
CA ARG A 133 1.62 -23.25 -3.73
C ARG A 133 1.94 -24.35 -2.72
N HIS A 134 1.27 -24.36 -1.57
CA HIS A 134 1.45 -25.43 -0.59
C HIS A 134 0.95 -26.77 -1.12
N LYS A 135 -0.19 -26.77 -1.84
CA LYS A 135 -0.70 -27.97 -2.50
C LYS A 135 0.29 -28.50 -3.53
N GLU A 136 0.81 -27.65 -4.42
CA GLU A 136 1.83 -28.08 -5.40
C GLU A 136 3.02 -28.75 -4.72
N MET A 137 3.53 -28.19 -3.62
CA MET A 137 4.63 -28.78 -2.86
C MET A 137 4.28 -30.14 -2.24
N LEU A 138 3.05 -30.32 -1.77
CA LEU A 138 2.58 -31.61 -1.25
C LEU A 138 2.41 -32.63 -2.37
N ASP A 139 1.88 -32.20 -3.51
CA ASP A 139 1.72 -33.04 -4.70
C ASP A 139 3.12 -33.50 -5.18
N ASP A 140 4.10 -32.61 -5.30
CA ASP A 140 5.50 -32.93 -5.65
C ASP A 140 6.10 -33.98 -4.71
N ALA A 141 5.99 -33.77 -3.39
CA ALA A 141 6.49 -34.72 -2.40
C ALA A 141 5.76 -36.08 -2.44
N THR A 142 4.48 -36.09 -2.84
CA THR A 142 3.71 -37.31 -3.01
C THR A 142 4.20 -38.09 -4.23
N TYR A 143 4.43 -37.42 -5.36
CA TYR A 143 4.99 -38.06 -6.55
C TYR A 143 6.40 -38.63 -6.31
N GLU A 144 7.27 -37.91 -5.60
CA GLU A 144 8.61 -38.42 -5.24
C GLU A 144 8.54 -39.70 -4.38
N LEU A 145 7.54 -39.79 -3.48
CA LEU A 145 7.33 -40.97 -2.65
C LEU A 145 6.79 -42.15 -3.46
N GLU A 146 5.86 -41.91 -4.38
CA GLU A 146 5.31 -42.92 -5.28
C GLU A 146 6.41 -43.50 -6.18
N GLU A 147 7.29 -42.68 -6.75
CA GLU A 147 8.47 -43.13 -7.53
C GLU A 147 9.33 -44.09 -6.66
N CYS A 148 9.71 -43.65 -5.45
CA CYS A 148 10.52 -44.48 -4.54
C CYS A 148 9.87 -45.82 -4.16
N ASP A 149 8.54 -45.89 -4.03
CA ASP A 149 7.80 -47.12 -3.76
C ASP A 149 7.84 -48.05 -4.97
N GLU A 150 7.62 -47.53 -6.18
CA GLU A 150 7.75 -48.26 -7.44
C GLU A 150 9.16 -48.82 -7.67
N GLU A 151 10.23 -48.06 -7.36
CA GLU A 151 11.60 -48.60 -7.41
C GLU A 151 11.87 -49.68 -6.36
N SER A 152 11.25 -49.56 -5.18
CA SER A 152 11.40 -50.53 -4.10
C SER A 152 10.72 -51.84 -4.46
N ASP A 153 9.52 -51.79 -5.07
CA ASP A 153 8.80 -52.96 -5.56
C ASP A 153 9.58 -53.71 -6.65
N LEU A 154 10.21 -52.99 -7.58
CA LEU A 154 11.11 -53.58 -8.58
C LEU A 154 12.36 -54.22 -7.94
N LEU A 155 12.82 -53.71 -6.79
CA LEU A 155 13.94 -54.26 -6.03
C LEU A 155 13.53 -55.43 -5.11
N CYS A 156 12.27 -55.48 -4.68
CA CYS A 156 11.70 -56.53 -3.84
C CYS A 156 11.55 -57.88 -4.58
N ASP A 157 11.47 -57.86 -5.91
CA ASP A 157 11.53 -59.04 -6.76
C ASP A 157 12.96 -59.59 -6.95
N ILE A 158 13.97 -58.83 -6.54
CA ILE A 158 15.37 -59.26 -6.58
C ILE A 158 15.65 -59.98 -5.25
N PRO A 159 16.05 -61.26 -5.25
CA PRO A 159 16.42 -61.94 -4.02
C PRO A 159 17.45 -61.09 -3.28
N MET A 160 17.24 -60.81 -1.99
CA MET A 160 18.09 -59.94 -1.15
C MET A 160 19.61 -60.31 -1.23
N LYS A 161 19.92 -61.53 -1.67
CA LYS A 161 21.26 -62.06 -1.95
C LYS A 161 21.94 -61.45 -3.19
N ALA A 162 21.19 -60.85 -4.12
CA ALA A 162 21.69 -60.23 -5.36
C ALA A 162 21.84 -58.70 -5.24
N ALA A 163 21.08 -58.04 -4.36
CA ALA A 163 21.23 -56.59 -4.09
C ALA A 163 22.62 -56.25 -3.53
N PHE A 164 23.19 -57.09 -2.66
CA PHE A 164 24.56 -56.94 -2.14
C PHE A 164 25.66 -57.37 -3.14
N ALA A 165 25.32 -57.91 -4.32
CA ALA A 165 26.30 -58.33 -5.32
C ALA A 165 26.67 -57.20 -6.30
N LEU A 166 25.84 -56.17 -6.43
CA LEU A 166 26.06 -55.08 -7.38
C LEU A 166 26.84 -53.91 -6.76
N SER A 167 26.63 -53.58 -5.48
CA SER A 167 27.27 -52.44 -4.81
C SER A 167 28.17 -52.85 -3.63
N THR A 168 29.23 -53.62 -3.86
CA THR A 168 30.35 -53.53 -2.90
C THR A 168 31.04 -52.18 -3.11
N PRO A 169 31.13 -51.29 -2.10
CA PRO A 169 31.79 -49.96 -2.20
C PRO A 169 33.23 -50.02 -2.72
N LEU A 170 33.84 -51.20 -2.64
CA LEU A 170 35.21 -51.53 -2.99
C LEU A 170 35.42 -51.75 -4.50
N LYS A 171 34.37 -51.95 -5.31
CA LYS A 171 34.51 -52.13 -6.78
C LYS A 171 35.08 -50.90 -7.48
N HIS A 172 34.65 -49.70 -7.08
CA HIS A 172 35.15 -48.42 -7.60
C HIS A 172 36.65 -48.20 -7.30
N LEU A 173 37.18 -48.92 -6.30
CA LEU A 173 38.58 -48.92 -5.89
C LEU A 173 39.36 -50.12 -6.48
N GLY A 174 38.76 -50.90 -7.38
CA GLY A 174 39.38 -52.10 -8.00
C GLY A 174 39.52 -53.30 -7.05
N LEU A 175 38.90 -53.25 -5.87
CA LEU A 175 39.03 -54.26 -4.84
C LEU A 175 37.94 -55.31 -5.00
N THR A 176 38.35 -56.53 -5.34
CA THR A 176 37.50 -57.72 -5.46
C THR A 176 37.73 -58.65 -4.27
N LYS A 177 36.78 -59.57 -4.02
CA LYS A 177 36.91 -60.60 -2.97
C LYS A 177 38.19 -61.44 -3.10
N MET A 178 38.70 -61.57 -4.33
CA MET A 178 39.97 -62.23 -4.65
C MET A 178 41.20 -61.43 -4.22
N ASN A 179 41.19 -60.09 -4.37
CA ASN A 179 42.27 -59.20 -3.92
C ASN A 179 42.39 -59.15 -2.38
N ILE A 180 41.27 -59.15 -1.68
CA ILE A 180 41.26 -59.08 -0.20
C ILE A 180 41.78 -60.38 0.42
N ASN A 181 41.36 -61.53 -0.13
CA ASN A 181 41.76 -62.84 0.40
C ASN A 181 43.23 -63.20 0.11
N SER A 182 43.87 -62.53 -0.87
CA SER A 182 45.25 -62.83 -1.26
C SER A 182 46.30 -61.95 -0.58
N ARG A 183 45.92 -60.96 0.26
CA ARG A 183 46.81 -60.10 1.07
C ARG A 183 48.10 -59.66 0.34
N ARG A 184 47.98 -59.25 -0.93
CA ARG A 184 49.12 -58.78 -1.73
C ARG A 184 48.86 -57.35 -2.16
N PHE A 185 49.26 -56.41 -1.31
CA PHE A 185 49.48 -55.04 -1.74
C PHE A 185 50.79 -55.02 -2.53
N SER A 186 50.75 -54.83 -3.84
CA SER A 186 51.91 -54.32 -4.57
C SER A 186 51.86 -52.81 -4.48
N LEU A 187 52.80 -52.21 -3.76
CA LEU A 187 52.99 -50.76 -3.75
C LEU A 187 53.66 -50.33 -5.06
N CYS A 188 53.06 -49.34 -5.71
CA CYS A 188 53.78 -48.36 -6.51
C CYS A 188 53.79 -47.05 -5.72
#